data_AF-A0AAE6XS34-F1
#
_entry.id   AF-A0AAE6XS34-F1
#
_cell.length_a   1.000
_cell.length_b   1.000
_cell.length_c   1.000
_cell.angle_alpha   90.00
_cell.angle_beta   90.00
_cell.angle_gamma   90.00
#
_symmetry.space_group_name_H-M   'P 1'
#
loop_
_entity.id
_entity.type
_entity.pdbx_description
1 polymer ?
#
loop_
_entity_poly.entity_id
_entity_poly.type
_entity_poly.pdbx_seq_one_letter_code
_entity_poly.pdbx_strand_id
1 'polypeptide(L)'
;MTDTLDDLLSSDPHRIWQASWEVIRTRDTALLEELRTSLAEIRRATADVELGGMIRPNRDALDHALGKVRGYRGWRCWCDDYPRLLAFDPAREEERGHATVLSRDLSGWPVTYECGCAVCGRRFRVEEGEHHALWWRWTALGR
;
A
#
# COMPACT_ATOMS: atom_id res chain seq x y z
N MET A 1 5.73 -6.57 -21.56
CA MET A 1 5.34 -6.27 -20.17
C MET A 1 6.30 -7.04 -19.31
N THR A 2 7.13 -6.34 -18.53
CA THR A 2 8.08 -7.02 -17.67
C THR A 2 7.33 -7.62 -16.49
N ASP A 3 7.77 -8.79 -16.05
CA ASP A 3 7.24 -9.44 -14.86
C ASP A 3 7.61 -8.61 -13.61
N THR A 4 6.67 -8.47 -12.67
CA THR A 4 6.89 -7.75 -11.40
C THR A 4 8.06 -8.37 -10.63
N LEU A 5 8.26 -9.69 -10.73
CA LEU A 5 9.43 -10.35 -10.14
C LEU A 5 10.73 -9.87 -10.81
N ASP A 6 10.78 -9.87 -12.15
CA ASP A 6 11.96 -9.39 -12.91
C ASP A 6 12.29 -7.93 -12.59
N ASP A 7 11.27 -7.08 -12.44
CA ASP A 7 11.46 -5.67 -12.07
C ASP A 7 12.06 -5.53 -10.66
N LEU A 8 11.64 -6.34 -9.70
CA LEU A 8 12.20 -6.35 -8.34
C LEU A 8 13.64 -6.90 -8.29
N LEU A 9 14.02 -7.77 -9.23
CA LEU A 9 15.37 -8.34 -9.34
C LEU A 9 16.31 -7.53 -10.25
N SER A 10 15.79 -6.50 -10.93
CA SER A 10 16.51 -5.77 -11.98
C SER A 10 17.71 -4.94 -11.51
N SER A 11 17.85 -4.69 -10.20
CA SER A 11 18.77 -3.69 -9.62
C SER A 11 18.57 -2.25 -10.13
N ASP A 12 17.49 -1.98 -10.89
CA ASP A 12 17.12 -0.66 -11.38
C ASP A 12 16.20 0.03 -10.34
N PRO A 13 16.61 1.15 -9.73
CA PRO A 13 15.84 1.84 -8.72
C PRO A 13 14.41 2.22 -9.15
N HIS A 14 14.23 2.64 -10.40
CA HIS A 14 12.94 3.08 -10.91
C HIS A 14 12.00 1.88 -11.11
N ARG A 15 12.52 0.78 -11.68
CA ARG A 15 11.74 -0.45 -11.88
C ARG A 15 11.34 -1.08 -10.55
N ILE A 16 12.27 -1.15 -9.58
CA ILE A 16 11.98 -1.64 -8.23
C ILE A 16 10.88 -0.79 -7.57
N TRP A 17 10.95 0.54 -7.71
CA TRP A 17 9.94 1.43 -7.14
C TRP A 17 8.56 1.24 -7.77
N GLN A 18 8.46 1.13 -9.10
CA GLN A 18 7.20 0.86 -9.80
C GLN A 18 6.60 -0.48 -9.37
N ALA A 19 7.42 -1.54 -9.38
CA ALA A 19 7.01 -2.87 -8.96
C ALA A 19 6.56 -2.90 -7.50
N SER A 20 7.23 -2.17 -6.62
CA SER A 20 6.80 -2.02 -5.21
C SER A 20 5.36 -1.50 -5.15
N TRP A 21 5.04 -0.43 -5.88
CA TRP A 21 3.68 0.11 -5.91
C TRP A 21 2.64 -0.82 -6.56
N GLU A 22 3.04 -1.63 -7.54
CA GLU A 22 2.19 -2.67 -8.09
C GLU A 22 1.82 -3.71 -7.03
N VAL A 23 2.82 -4.20 -6.28
CA VAL A 23 2.62 -5.14 -5.16
C VAL A 23 1.75 -4.54 -4.07
N ILE A 24 1.92 -3.27 -3.73
CA ILE A 24 1.06 -2.58 -2.74
C ILE A 24 -0.40 -2.58 -3.18
N ARG A 25 -0.68 -2.34 -4.47
CA ARG A 25 -2.06 -2.23 -4.98
C ARG A 25 -2.71 -3.56 -5.31
N THR A 26 -1.95 -4.58 -5.66
CA THR A 26 -2.51 -5.85 -6.15
C THR A 26 -3.31 -6.59 -5.08
N ARG A 27 -4.35 -7.30 -5.51
CA ARG A 27 -5.06 -8.32 -4.71
C ARG A 27 -4.88 -9.71 -5.32
N ASP A 28 -4.03 -9.83 -6.33
CA ASP A 28 -3.72 -11.10 -6.98
C ASP A 28 -2.88 -11.97 -6.05
N THR A 29 -3.50 -13.03 -5.54
CA THR A 29 -2.83 -13.98 -4.66
C THR A 29 -1.79 -14.81 -5.38
N ALA A 30 -1.94 -15.07 -6.69
CA ALA A 30 -0.96 -15.86 -7.44
C ALA A 30 0.36 -15.10 -7.53
N LEU A 31 0.31 -13.81 -7.91
CA LEU A 31 1.47 -12.93 -7.89
C LEU A 31 2.11 -12.84 -6.50
N LEU A 32 1.30 -12.67 -5.45
CA LEU A 32 1.86 -12.60 -4.08
C LEU A 32 2.52 -13.91 -3.63
N GLU A 33 2.01 -15.08 -4.05
CA GLU A 33 2.64 -16.38 -3.77
C GLU A 33 3.96 -16.55 -4.50
N GLU A 34 4.01 -16.14 -5.76
CA GLU A 34 5.23 -16.14 -6.57
C GLU A 34 6.32 -15.27 -5.91
N LEU A 35 6.00 -14.02 -5.58
CA LEU A 35 6.92 -13.11 -4.91
C LEU A 35 7.33 -13.61 -3.52
N ARG A 36 6.43 -14.30 -2.82
CA ARG A 36 6.73 -14.90 -1.50
C ARG A 36 7.77 -16.02 -1.63
N THR A 37 7.70 -16.81 -2.70
CA THR A 37 8.66 -17.88 -2.99
C THR A 37 10.06 -17.31 -3.23
N SER A 38 10.14 -16.17 -3.93
CA SER A 38 11.40 -15.48 -4.23
C SER A 38 11.80 -14.40 -3.21
N LEU A 39 11.10 -14.30 -2.07
CA LEU A 39 11.24 -13.18 -1.13
C LEU A 39 12.67 -13.00 -0.57
N ALA A 40 13.39 -14.11 -0.35
CA ALA A 40 14.77 -14.06 0.12
C ALA A 40 15.75 -13.57 -0.97
N GLU A 41 15.45 -13.82 -2.24
CA GLU A 41 16.22 -13.33 -3.37
C GLU A 41 15.96 -11.84 -3.60
N ILE A 42 14.69 -11.43 -3.62
CA ILE A 42 14.30 -10.01 -3.77
C ILE A 42 14.96 -9.15 -2.69
N ARG A 43 14.99 -9.61 -1.43
CA ARG A 43 15.67 -8.88 -0.35
C ARG A 43 17.17 -8.72 -0.58
N ARG A 44 17.83 -9.74 -1.12
CA ARG A 44 19.27 -9.68 -1.42
C ARG A 44 19.52 -8.72 -2.60
N ALA A 45 18.72 -8.83 -3.66
CA ALA A 45 18.85 -7.98 -4.85
C ALA A 45 18.60 -6.49 -4.56
N THR A 46 17.79 -6.17 -3.55
CA THR A 46 17.38 -4.79 -3.22
C THR A 46 18.07 -4.21 -1.97
N ALA A 47 18.93 -4.98 -1.29
CA ALA A 47 19.56 -4.58 -0.03
C ALA A 47 20.39 -3.30 -0.21
N ASP A 48 21.25 -3.27 -1.24
CA ASP A 48 22.23 -2.21 -1.46
C ASP A 48 21.82 -1.23 -2.57
N VAL A 49 20.58 -1.31 -3.05
CA VAL A 49 20.07 -0.41 -4.09
C VAL A 49 19.66 0.93 -3.48
N GLU A 50 20.28 2.01 -3.94
CA GLU A 50 19.89 3.37 -3.61
C GLU A 50 18.61 3.74 -4.37
N LEU A 51 17.46 3.59 -3.72
CA LEU A 51 16.15 3.87 -4.32
C LEU A 51 15.85 5.38 -4.43
N GLY A 52 16.66 6.21 -3.78
CA GLY A 52 16.46 7.65 -3.71
C GLY A 52 15.13 8.04 -3.06
N GLY A 53 14.61 9.20 -3.47
CA GLY A 53 13.40 9.80 -2.93
C GLY A 53 13.68 11.18 -2.38
N MET A 54 13.15 12.22 -3.03
CA MET A 54 13.33 13.60 -2.56
C MET A 54 12.41 13.97 -1.39
N ILE A 55 11.18 13.45 -1.39
CA ILE A 55 10.11 13.86 -0.47
C ILE A 55 9.82 12.78 0.57
N ARG A 56 9.81 11.50 0.15
CA ARG A 56 9.77 10.32 1.02
C ARG A 56 10.81 9.32 0.51
N PRO A 57 11.46 8.56 1.39
CA PRO A 57 12.33 7.47 0.97
C PRO A 57 11.54 6.51 0.08
N ASN A 58 11.99 6.29 -1.16
CA ASN A 58 11.37 5.30 -2.05
C ASN A 58 11.45 3.88 -1.47
N ARG A 59 12.35 3.68 -0.50
CA ARG A 59 12.50 2.46 0.29
C ARG A 59 11.26 2.14 1.14
N ASP A 60 10.48 3.13 1.59
CA ASP A 60 9.27 2.89 2.37
C ASP A 60 8.23 2.08 1.56
N ALA A 61 8.13 2.34 0.25
CA ALA A 61 7.24 1.59 -0.63
C ALA A 61 7.71 0.14 -0.80
N LEU A 62 9.03 -0.08 -0.97
CA LEU A 62 9.60 -1.42 -1.05
C LEU A 62 9.37 -2.20 0.25
N ASP A 63 9.69 -1.59 1.40
CA ASP A 63 9.54 -2.24 2.71
C ASP A 63 8.08 -2.61 2.99
N HIS A 64 7.14 -1.73 2.64
CA HIS A 64 5.71 -2.02 2.75
C HIS A 64 5.29 -3.17 1.81
N ALA A 65 5.72 -3.14 0.55
CA ALA A 65 5.45 -4.20 -0.42
C ALA A 65 5.96 -5.57 0.06
N LEU A 66 7.20 -5.65 0.55
CA LEU A 66 7.78 -6.87 1.09
C LEU A 66 7.13 -7.31 2.40
N GLY A 67 6.66 -6.35 3.21
CA GLY A 67 5.84 -6.60 4.40
C GLY A 67 4.51 -7.27 4.05
N LYS A 68 3.83 -6.76 3.02
CA LYS A 68 2.60 -7.35 2.47
C LYS A 68 2.84 -8.76 1.94
N VAL A 69 3.82 -8.98 1.07
CA VAL A 69 4.18 -10.31 0.53
C VAL A 69 4.45 -11.32 1.66
N ARG A 70 5.09 -10.88 2.74
CA ARG A 70 5.35 -11.73 3.92
C ARG A 70 4.08 -12.05 4.71
N GLY A 71 3.16 -11.11 4.83
CA GLY A 71 2.08 -11.11 5.83
C GLY A 71 0.68 -11.42 5.32
N TYR A 72 0.40 -11.31 4.01
CA TYR A 72 -0.99 -11.30 3.51
C TYR A 72 -1.80 -12.57 3.82
N ARG A 73 -1.17 -13.74 3.93
CA ARG A 73 -1.85 -14.99 4.33
C ARG A 73 -2.47 -14.94 5.73
N GLY A 74 -1.95 -14.08 6.60
CA GLY A 74 -2.48 -13.88 7.95
C GLY A 74 -3.59 -12.83 8.03
N TRP A 75 -3.90 -12.16 6.93
CA TRP A 75 -4.90 -11.10 6.90
C TRP A 75 -6.30 -11.68 6.77
N ARG A 76 -7.25 -11.12 7.53
CA ARG A 76 -8.67 -11.47 7.42
C ARG A 76 -9.33 -10.81 6.22
N CYS A 77 -8.77 -9.69 5.76
CA CYS A 77 -9.22 -8.95 4.59
C CYS A 77 -8.08 -8.06 4.09
N TRP A 78 -8.09 -7.71 2.80
CA TRP A 78 -7.16 -6.73 2.20
C TRP A 78 -7.12 -5.38 2.94
N CYS A 79 -8.23 -4.97 3.56
CA CYS A 79 -8.27 -3.73 4.35
C CYS A 79 -7.44 -3.80 5.65
N ASP A 80 -6.90 -4.96 6.04
CA ASP A 80 -5.93 -5.06 7.13
C ASP A 80 -4.61 -4.35 6.80
N ASP A 81 -4.41 -3.97 5.53
CA ASP A 81 -3.26 -3.20 5.07
C ASP A 81 -3.42 -1.69 5.20
N TYR A 82 -4.66 -1.16 5.18
CA TYR A 82 -4.90 0.29 5.17
C TYR A 82 -4.21 1.07 6.30
N PRO A 83 -4.21 0.61 7.57
CA PRO A 83 -3.54 1.34 8.65
C PRO A 83 -2.01 1.33 8.57
N ARG A 84 -1.40 0.54 7.67
CA ARG A 84 0.04 0.27 7.64
C ARG A 84 0.80 1.19 6.69
N LEU A 85 0.10 1.88 5.77
CA LEU A 85 0.71 2.79 4.81
C LEU A 85 -0.15 4.05 4.63
N LEU A 86 0.47 5.22 4.66
CA LEU A 86 -0.24 6.50 4.56
C LEU A 86 -0.57 6.93 3.12
N ALA A 87 -0.59 6.00 2.18
CA ALA A 87 -0.71 6.29 0.75
C ALA A 87 -2.03 5.78 0.12
N PHE A 88 -2.90 5.18 0.93
CA PHE A 88 -4.22 4.75 0.46
C PHE A 88 -5.16 5.95 0.44
N ASP A 89 -5.32 6.55 -0.72
CA ASP A 89 -6.30 7.62 -0.94
C ASP A 89 -7.74 7.05 -0.92
N PRO A 90 -8.64 7.54 -0.03
CA PRO A 90 -10.03 7.09 0.03
C PRO A 90 -10.78 7.17 -1.29
N ALA A 91 -10.55 8.21 -2.10
CA ALA A 91 -11.23 8.38 -3.38
C ALA A 91 -10.77 7.32 -4.40
N ARG A 92 -9.45 7.07 -4.47
CA ARG A 92 -8.90 6.03 -5.36
C ARG A 92 -9.30 4.62 -4.94
N GLU A 93 -9.38 4.35 -3.64
CA GLU A 93 -9.85 3.06 -3.15
C GLU A 93 -11.36 2.87 -3.40
N GLU A 94 -12.14 3.95 -3.39
CA GLU A 94 -13.54 3.93 -3.82
C GLU A 94 -13.69 3.66 -5.32
N GLU A 95 -12.92 4.35 -6.18
CA GLU A 95 -12.90 4.13 -7.63
C GLU A 95 -12.54 2.69 -8.01
N ARG A 96 -11.66 2.04 -7.23
CA ARG A 96 -11.27 0.63 -7.40
C ARG A 96 -12.31 -0.36 -6.86
N GLY A 97 -13.39 0.11 -6.23
CA GLY A 97 -14.37 -0.75 -5.56
C GLY A 97 -13.79 -1.47 -4.33
N HIS A 98 -12.73 -0.93 -3.74
CA HIS A 98 -12.02 -1.52 -2.61
C HIS A 98 -12.60 -1.05 -1.26
N ALA A 99 -13.04 0.21 -1.23
CA ALA A 99 -13.69 0.85 -0.11
C ALA A 99 -14.90 1.66 -0.60
N THR A 100 -15.70 2.17 0.33
CA THR A 100 -16.78 3.11 0.07
C THR A 100 -16.63 4.27 1.04
N VAL A 101 -16.65 5.50 0.55
CA VAL A 101 -16.68 6.69 1.39
C VAL A 101 -18.11 6.87 1.89
N LEU A 102 -18.29 6.70 3.20
CA LEU A 102 -19.58 6.80 3.88
C LEU A 102 -19.91 8.25 4.23
N SER A 103 -18.90 9.02 4.65
CA SER A 103 -19.04 10.44 4.94
C SER A 103 -17.69 11.15 4.75
N ARG A 104 -17.76 12.46 4.51
CA ARG A 104 -16.61 13.37 4.44
C ARG A 104 -16.95 14.61 5.26
N ASP A 105 -16.07 14.98 6.18
CA ASP A 105 -16.17 16.23 6.94
C ASP A 105 -15.15 17.23 6.39
N LEU A 106 -15.70 18.28 5.76
CA LEU A 106 -14.96 19.39 5.15
C LEU A 106 -15.02 20.66 6.01
N SER A 107 -15.54 20.57 7.25
CA SER A 107 -15.75 21.74 8.12
C SER A 107 -14.46 22.42 8.60
N GLY A 108 -13.32 21.73 8.47
CA GLY A 108 -12.01 22.26 8.80
C GLY A 108 -10.87 21.38 8.29
N TRP A 109 -9.64 21.80 8.58
CA TRP A 109 -8.44 21.02 8.33
C TRP A 109 -7.98 20.34 9.63
N PRO A 110 -7.58 19.05 9.63
CA PRO A 110 -7.56 18.12 8.49
C PRO A 110 -8.95 17.67 8.02
N VAL A 111 -9.09 17.40 6.73
CA VAL A 111 -10.29 16.72 6.21
C VAL A 111 -10.36 15.31 6.80
N THR A 112 -11.54 14.91 7.25
CA THR A 112 -11.76 13.56 7.77
C THR A 112 -12.81 12.81 6.96
N TYR A 113 -12.62 11.50 6.86
CA TYR A 113 -13.50 10.60 6.12
C TYR A 113 -13.93 9.47 7.05
N GLU A 114 -15.16 8.99 6.86
CA GLU A 114 -15.52 7.64 7.28
C GLU A 114 -15.60 6.75 6.06
N CYS A 115 -14.86 5.64 6.09
CA CYS A 115 -14.80 4.70 4.98
C CYS A 115 -15.20 3.30 5.46
N GLY A 116 -15.92 2.57 4.61
CA GLY A 116 -16.22 1.15 4.79
C GLY A 116 -15.41 0.30 3.82
N CYS A 117 -14.83 -0.81 4.27
CA CYS A 117 -14.27 -1.81 3.37
C CYS A 117 -15.39 -2.46 2.55
N ALA A 118 -15.27 -2.45 1.22
CA ALA A 118 -16.28 -3.04 0.34
C ALA A 118 -16.36 -4.58 0.43
N VAL A 119 -15.33 -5.23 0.98
CA VAL A 119 -15.25 -6.69 1.09
C VAL A 119 -15.77 -7.19 2.44
N CYS A 120 -15.26 -6.64 3.55
CA CYS A 120 -15.58 -7.16 4.90
C CYS A 120 -16.44 -6.22 5.75
N GLY A 121 -16.81 -5.05 5.23
CA GLY A 121 -17.64 -4.06 5.92
C GLY A 121 -16.96 -3.33 7.09
N ARG A 122 -15.69 -3.62 7.42
CA ARG A 122 -14.97 -2.90 8.49
C ARG A 122 -14.94 -1.40 8.19
N ARG A 123 -15.25 -0.60 9.22
CA ARG A 123 -15.21 0.86 9.14
C ARG A 123 -13.88 1.43 9.57
N PHE A 124 -13.53 2.56 8.98
CA PHE A 124 -12.31 3.29 9.23
C PHE A 124 -12.63 4.78 9.35
N ARG A 125 -11.95 5.45 10.27
CA ARG A 125 -11.78 6.90 10.24
C ARG A 125 -10.49 7.18 9.48
N VAL A 126 -10.55 8.06 8.49
CA VAL A 126 -9.39 8.48 7.72
C VAL A 126 -9.14 9.96 7.96
N GLU A 127 -7.92 10.31 8.32
CA GLU A 127 -7.46 11.69 8.41
C GLU A 127 -6.58 11.98 7.19
N GLU A 128 -6.93 13.02 6.44
CA GLU A 128 -6.05 13.57 5.41
C GLU A 128 -5.09 14.56 6.04
N GLY A 129 -3.82 14.47 5.68
CA GLY A 129 -2.84 15.45 6.08
C GLY A 129 -1.87 15.81 4.98
N GLU A 130 -1.17 16.91 5.21
CA GLU A 130 -0.24 17.52 4.28
C GLU A 130 0.95 18.04 5.09
N HIS A 131 2.16 17.78 4.59
CA HIS A 131 3.39 18.38 5.10
C HIS A 131 4.41 18.50 3.96
N HIS A 132 4.62 17.40 3.23
CA HIS A 132 5.48 17.35 2.04
C HIS A 132 4.78 16.73 0.81
N ALA A 133 3.75 15.93 1.05
CA ALA A 133 2.81 15.38 0.08
C ALA A 133 1.55 14.98 0.84
N LEU A 134 0.43 14.85 0.13
CA LEU A 134 -0.81 14.31 0.72
C LEU A 134 -0.57 12.92 1.30
N TRP A 135 -1.26 12.64 2.39
CA TRP A 135 -1.26 11.34 3.04
C TRP A 135 -2.58 11.10 3.76
N TRP A 136 -2.91 9.83 3.96
CA TRP A 136 -4.17 9.41 4.56
C TRP A 136 -3.90 8.40 5.66
N ARG A 137 -4.22 8.75 6.90
CA ARG A 137 -4.10 7.85 8.06
C ARG A 137 -5.41 7.12 8.27
N TRP A 138 -5.42 5.83 7.97
CA TRP A 138 -6.58 4.96 8.21
C TRP A 138 -6.53 4.37 9.62
N THR A 139 -7.54 4.67 10.42
CA THR A 139 -7.71 4.10 11.76
C THR A 139 -8.95 3.22 11.78
N ALA A 140 -8.79 1.93 12.05
CA ALA A 140 -9.92 1.02 12.16
C ALA A 140 -10.82 1.44 13.33
N LEU A 141 -12.11 1.60 13.05
CA LEU A 141 -13.11 1.79 14.10
C LEU A 141 -13.43 0.40 14.66
N GLY A 142 -13.31 0.25 15.99
CA GLY A 142 -13.60 -1.00 16.68
C GLY A 142 -14.98 -1.54 16.31
N ARG A 143 -15.11 -2.87 16.26
CA ARG A 143 -16.43 -3.52 16.09
C ARG A 143 -17.33 -3.22 17.27
#